data_AF-A0A150SL17-F1
#
_entry.id   AF-A0A150SL17-F1
#
_cell.length_a   1.000
_cell.length_b   1.000
_cell.length_c   1.000
_cell.angle_alpha   90.00
_cell.angle_beta   90.00
_cell.angle_gamma   90.00
#
_symmetry.space_group_name_H-M   'P 1'
#
loop_
_entity.id
_entity.type
_entity.pdbx_description
1 polymer ?
#
loop_
_entity_poly.entity_id
_entity_poly.type
_entity_poly.pdbx_seq_one_letter_code
_entity_poly.pdbx_strand_id
1 'polypeptide(L)'
;MARSIPFDPTPYLRPPKLDVRQAVALSIALLSALPRDATDGMKRTARAVRKTTLAMNKAWDQKRRASGAPKPASKAKADYRVDTAWAALKMRVDACALLPAEAHPRAERAREIVRLLFPEGLEFLKLAMDLEWAESNALLGRIAEDDALGKDLVAITGPEFLAEVRAAHEAYGEVLGITKAHEAPADVAALREPLRELVSAIGDYLLQVVAGVDRERPETVQSARAALAP
;
A
#
# COMPACT_ATOMS: atom_id res chain seq x y z
N MET A 1 28.92 -55.12 -10.43
CA MET A 1 28.31 -54.01 -11.19
C MET A 1 27.61 -53.08 -10.20
N ALA A 2 28.07 -51.83 -10.05
CA ALA A 2 27.44 -50.88 -9.13
C ALA A 2 26.02 -50.57 -9.61
N ARG A 3 25.02 -50.71 -8.74
CA ARG A 3 23.62 -50.38 -9.07
C ARG A 3 23.52 -48.87 -9.29
N SER A 4 23.26 -48.44 -10.53
CA SER A 4 22.99 -47.04 -10.84
C SER A 4 21.77 -46.56 -10.03
N ILE A 5 21.95 -45.50 -9.25
CA ILE A 5 20.85 -44.90 -8.50
C ILE A 5 20.04 -44.04 -9.48
N PRO A 6 18.73 -44.29 -9.66
CA PRO A 6 17.93 -43.51 -10.60
C PRO A 6 17.85 -42.04 -10.17
N PHE A 7 18.14 -41.12 -11.09
CA PHE A 7 18.02 -39.67 -10.89
C PHE A 7 17.26 -39.07 -12.07
N ASP A 8 16.08 -38.51 -11.78
CA ASP A 8 15.24 -37.79 -12.74
C ASP A 8 15.50 -36.28 -12.64
N PRO A 9 16.09 -35.65 -13.66
CA PRO A 9 16.37 -34.22 -13.67
C PRO A 9 15.13 -33.37 -14.00
N THR A 10 14.06 -33.97 -14.52
CA THR A 10 12.92 -33.26 -15.11
C THR A 10 12.26 -32.23 -14.19
N PRO A 11 12.05 -32.50 -12.88
CA PRO A 11 11.44 -31.53 -11.97
C PRO A 11 12.26 -30.24 -11.76
N TYR A 12 13.56 -30.28 -12.06
CA TYR A 12 14.50 -29.20 -11.76
C TYR A 12 14.82 -28.33 -12.97
N LEU A 13 14.31 -28.67 -14.16
CA LEU A 13 14.56 -27.92 -15.39
C LEU A 13 13.82 -26.58 -15.45
N ARG A 14 12.77 -26.40 -14.66
CA ARG A 14 12.02 -25.16 -14.54
C ARG A 14 11.81 -24.83 -13.06
N PRO A 15 12.22 -23.63 -12.60
CA PRO A 15 11.94 -23.24 -11.23
C PRO A 15 10.42 -23.11 -11.01
N PRO A 16 9.92 -23.42 -9.80
CA PRO A 16 8.50 -23.34 -9.49
C PRO A 16 7.97 -21.91 -9.58
N LYS A 17 6.63 -21.76 -9.68
CA LYS A 17 5.99 -20.46 -9.53
C LYS A 17 6.01 -20.07 -8.05
N LEU A 18 6.72 -19.00 -7.72
CA LEU A 18 6.95 -18.56 -6.35
C LEU A 18 6.48 -17.12 -6.15
N ASP A 19 5.89 -16.84 -5.00
CA ASP A 19 5.80 -15.48 -4.47
C ASP A 19 7.12 -15.03 -3.80
N VAL A 20 7.19 -13.78 -3.35
CA VAL A 20 8.40 -13.21 -2.71
C VAL A 20 8.84 -14.00 -1.48
N ARG A 21 7.91 -14.36 -0.58
CA ARG A 21 8.26 -15.05 0.67
C ARG A 21 8.72 -16.47 0.39
N GLN A 22 8.04 -17.15 -0.54
CA GLN A 22 8.40 -18.48 -0.99
C GLN A 22 9.77 -18.48 -1.66
N ALA A 23 10.07 -17.51 -2.52
CA ALA A 23 11.36 -17.39 -3.19
C ALA A 23 12.52 -17.13 -2.22
N VAL A 24 12.32 -16.26 -1.22
CA VAL A 24 13.33 -16.00 -0.16
C VAL A 24 13.52 -17.21 0.75
N ALA A 25 12.43 -17.90 1.13
CA ALA A 25 12.53 -19.09 1.97
C ALA A 25 13.27 -20.23 1.24
N LEU A 26 12.91 -20.49 -0.01
CA LEU A 26 13.55 -21.51 -0.83
C LEU A 26 15.03 -21.19 -1.06
N SER A 27 15.38 -19.93 -1.34
CA SER A 27 16.77 -19.56 -1.57
C SER A 27 17.65 -19.79 -0.33
N ILE A 28 17.15 -19.47 0.87
CA ILE A 28 17.86 -19.76 2.13
C ILE A 28 18.04 -21.26 2.33
N ALA A 29 17.01 -22.05 2.05
CA ALA A 29 17.06 -23.50 2.21
C ALA A 29 18.07 -24.14 1.23
N LEU A 30 18.05 -23.74 -0.05
CA LEU A 30 18.99 -24.22 -1.07
C LEU A 30 20.44 -23.82 -0.74
N LEU A 31 20.68 -22.59 -0.25
CA LEU A 31 22.00 -22.16 0.18
C LEU A 31 22.51 -22.93 1.40
N SER A 32 21.60 -23.33 2.30
CA SER A 32 21.94 -24.13 3.48
C SER A 32 22.21 -25.59 3.12
N ALA A 33 21.58 -26.08 2.06
CA ALA A 33 21.77 -27.43 1.52
C ALA A 33 22.95 -27.55 0.55
N LEU A 34 23.72 -26.46 0.31
CA LEU A 34 24.87 -26.48 -0.59
C LEU A 34 25.89 -27.57 -0.14
N PRO A 35 26.26 -28.53 -1.01
CA PRO A 35 27.19 -29.58 -0.64
C PRO A 35 28.58 -29.05 -0.26
N ARG A 36 29.26 -29.76 0.65
CA ARG A 36 30.64 -29.41 1.06
C ARG A 36 31.64 -29.54 -0.09
N ASP A 37 31.40 -30.49 -0.98
CA ASP A 37 32.17 -30.78 -2.19
C ASP A 37 31.61 -30.06 -3.43
N ALA A 38 30.85 -28.97 -3.24
CA ALA A 38 30.25 -28.20 -4.33
C ALA A 38 31.27 -27.79 -5.40
N THR A 39 30.88 -27.98 -6.67
CA THR A 39 31.67 -27.57 -7.83
C THR A 39 31.78 -26.05 -7.93
N ASP A 40 32.72 -25.56 -8.75
CA ASP A 40 32.85 -24.12 -8.98
C ASP A 40 31.60 -23.51 -9.64
N GLY A 41 30.88 -24.31 -10.45
CA GLY A 41 29.58 -23.97 -11.00
C GLY A 41 28.55 -23.73 -9.90
N MET A 42 28.35 -24.71 -9.00
CA MET A 42 27.43 -24.63 -7.87
C MET A 42 27.77 -23.45 -6.93
N LYS A 43 29.05 -23.25 -6.61
CA LYS A 43 29.49 -22.14 -5.76
C LYS A 43 29.20 -20.78 -6.38
N ARG A 44 29.37 -20.66 -7.71
CA ARG A 44 29.12 -19.42 -8.44
C ARG A 44 27.62 -19.08 -8.47
N THR A 45 26.77 -20.04 -8.79
CA THR A 45 25.31 -19.84 -8.82
C THR A 45 24.74 -19.66 -7.41
N ALA A 46 25.27 -20.34 -6.40
CA ALA A 46 24.92 -20.07 -4.99
C ALA A 46 25.25 -18.62 -4.58
N ARG A 47 26.40 -18.08 -5.00
CA ARG A 47 26.70 -16.65 -4.79
C ARG A 47 25.71 -15.73 -5.49
N ALA A 48 25.25 -16.09 -6.70
CA ALA A 48 24.22 -15.34 -7.43
C ALA A 48 22.88 -15.38 -6.69
N VAL A 49 22.42 -16.56 -6.24
CA VAL A 49 21.20 -16.74 -5.43
C VAL A 49 21.27 -15.89 -4.16
N ARG A 50 22.41 -15.88 -3.45
CA ARG A 50 22.60 -15.05 -2.26
C ARG A 50 22.49 -13.55 -2.60
N LYS A 51 23.14 -13.11 -3.68
CA LYS A 51 23.10 -11.71 -4.14
C LYS A 51 21.67 -11.27 -4.47
N THR A 52 20.94 -12.05 -5.26
CA THR A 52 19.55 -11.72 -5.65
C THR A 52 18.59 -11.82 -4.48
N THR A 53 18.81 -12.74 -3.52
CA THR A 53 18.03 -12.79 -2.27
C THR A 53 18.21 -11.53 -1.43
N LEU A 54 19.44 -11.04 -1.29
CA LEU A 54 19.70 -9.77 -0.60
C LEU A 54 19.09 -8.58 -1.33
N ALA A 55 19.13 -8.56 -2.67
CA ALA A 55 18.48 -7.52 -3.48
C ALA A 55 16.95 -7.55 -3.33
N MET A 56 16.34 -8.74 -3.36
CA MET A 56 14.90 -8.95 -3.12
C MET A 56 14.50 -8.49 -1.73
N ASN A 57 15.24 -8.87 -0.67
CA ASN A 57 14.98 -8.41 0.69
C ASN A 57 15.16 -6.90 0.83
N LYS A 58 16.18 -6.31 0.19
CA LYS A 58 16.37 -4.85 0.16
C LYS A 58 15.20 -4.15 -0.54
N ALA A 59 14.75 -4.64 -1.68
CA ALA A 59 13.60 -4.10 -2.40
C ALA A 59 12.30 -4.26 -1.59
N TRP A 60 12.12 -5.40 -0.92
CA TRP A 60 11.00 -5.67 -0.02
C TRP A 60 11.01 -4.77 1.22
N ASP A 61 12.17 -4.52 1.81
CA ASP A 61 12.34 -3.60 2.93
C ASP A 61 12.17 -2.14 2.52
N GLN A 62 12.68 -1.76 1.35
CA GLN A 62 12.44 -0.44 0.75
C GLN A 62 10.96 -0.23 0.49
N LYS A 63 10.26 -1.23 -0.06
CA LYS A 63 8.80 -1.22 -0.17
C LYS A 63 8.15 -1.08 1.21
N ARG A 64 8.52 -1.91 2.18
CA ARG A 64 7.95 -1.87 3.54
C ARG A 64 8.17 -0.52 4.22
N ARG A 65 9.32 0.13 3.99
CA ARG A 65 9.64 1.48 4.48
C ARG A 65 8.89 2.57 3.72
N ALA A 66 8.73 2.44 2.41
CA ALA A 66 7.89 3.32 1.60
C ALA A 66 6.40 3.18 1.98
N SER A 67 5.95 1.97 2.31
CA SER A 67 4.64 1.68 2.91
C SER A 67 4.54 2.04 4.40
N GLY A 68 5.68 2.36 5.03
CA GLY A 68 5.83 2.84 6.40
C GLY A 68 5.99 4.35 6.51
N ALA A 69 6.08 5.07 5.38
CA ALA A 69 5.65 6.46 5.32
C ALA A 69 4.18 6.51 5.77
N PRO A 70 3.73 7.57 6.46
CA PRO A 70 2.37 7.63 6.98
C PRO A 70 1.40 7.30 5.85
N LYS A 71 0.63 6.23 6.01
CA LYS A 71 -0.52 6.01 5.14
C LYS A 71 -1.30 7.34 5.10
N PRO A 72 -1.78 7.80 3.93
CA PRO A 72 -2.88 8.76 3.97
C PRO A 72 -3.95 8.09 4.86
N ALA A 73 -4.45 8.81 5.87
CA ALA A 73 -5.27 8.26 6.94
C ALA A 73 -6.20 7.17 6.38
N SER A 74 -6.23 5.95 6.95
CA SER A 74 -7.07 4.86 6.42
C SER A 74 -8.43 5.41 5.99
N LYS A 75 -9.03 5.00 4.86
CA LYS A 75 -10.32 5.56 4.37
C LYS A 75 -11.28 5.94 5.50
N ALA A 76 -11.55 5.02 6.43
CA ALA A 76 -12.37 5.24 7.62
C ALA A 76 -11.92 6.38 8.59
N LYS A 77 -10.63 6.64 8.73
CA LYS A 77 -10.08 7.78 9.49
C LYS A 77 -10.18 9.11 8.73
N ALA A 78 -10.06 9.08 7.41
CA ALA A 78 -10.20 10.28 6.59
C ALA A 78 -11.68 10.71 6.52
N ASP A 79 -12.56 9.74 6.28
CA ASP A 79 -14.01 9.76 6.42
C ASP A 79 -14.43 10.31 7.80
N TYR A 80 -14.03 9.66 8.89
CA TYR A 80 -14.29 10.16 10.24
C TYR A 80 -13.80 11.60 10.49
N ARG A 81 -12.65 11.99 9.92
CA ARG A 81 -12.10 13.34 10.09
C ARG A 81 -12.95 14.38 9.35
N VAL A 82 -13.34 14.12 8.11
CA VAL A 82 -14.17 15.05 7.33
C VAL A 82 -15.58 15.16 7.93
N ASP A 83 -16.15 14.04 8.39
CA ASP A 83 -17.42 14.00 9.13
C ASP A 83 -17.36 14.89 10.38
N THR A 84 -16.33 14.69 11.19
CA THR A 84 -16.12 15.43 12.44
C THR A 84 -15.93 16.91 12.16
N ALA A 85 -15.19 17.27 11.12
CA ALA A 85 -14.93 18.67 10.76
C ALA A 85 -16.24 19.38 10.33
N TRP A 86 -17.04 18.75 9.48
CA TRP A 86 -18.34 19.29 9.07
C TRP A 86 -19.33 19.38 10.25
N ALA A 87 -19.37 18.36 11.11
CA ALA A 87 -20.18 18.38 12.32
C ALA A 87 -19.80 19.51 13.26
N ALA A 88 -18.50 19.70 13.52
CA ALA A 88 -18.00 20.76 14.38
C ALA A 88 -18.30 22.15 13.82
N LEU A 89 -18.11 22.36 12.52
CA LEU A 89 -18.45 23.61 11.84
C LEU A 89 -19.96 23.91 11.99
N LYS A 90 -20.83 22.93 11.70
CA LYS A 90 -22.28 23.11 11.81
C LYS A 90 -22.71 23.40 13.25
N MET A 91 -22.16 22.69 14.24
CA MET A 91 -22.48 22.93 15.66
C MET A 91 -22.21 24.38 16.08
N ARG A 92 -21.15 25.01 15.56
CA ARG A 92 -20.83 26.42 15.84
C ARG A 92 -21.84 27.38 15.21
N VAL A 93 -22.23 27.12 13.96
CA VAL A 93 -23.26 27.93 13.30
C VAL A 93 -24.61 27.77 14.00
N ASP A 94 -25.02 26.53 14.30
CA ASP A 94 -26.27 26.25 15.02
C ASP A 94 -26.29 26.94 16.40
N ALA A 95 -25.20 26.87 17.16
CA ALA A 95 -25.12 27.53 18.46
C ALA A 95 -25.31 29.05 18.35
N CYS A 96 -24.76 29.69 17.31
CA CYS A 96 -25.00 31.11 17.06
C CYS A 96 -26.45 31.38 16.62
N ALA A 97 -27.01 30.51 15.77
CA ALA A 97 -28.38 30.62 15.27
C ALA A 97 -29.45 30.45 16.37
N LEU A 98 -29.12 29.86 17.51
CA LEU A 98 -30.02 29.73 18.67
C LEU A 98 -30.14 31.01 19.50
N LEU A 99 -29.24 31.99 19.33
CA LEU A 99 -29.27 33.22 20.11
C LEU A 99 -30.45 34.13 19.70
N PRO A 100 -30.99 34.94 20.63
CA PRO A 100 -31.95 36.00 20.30
C PRO A 100 -31.33 37.04 19.38
N ALA A 101 -31.93 37.27 18.20
CA ALA A 101 -31.36 38.14 17.19
C ALA A 101 -31.34 39.62 17.60
N GLU A 102 -32.28 40.02 18.46
CA GLU A 102 -32.41 41.38 18.98
C GLU A 102 -31.18 41.80 19.78
N ALA A 103 -30.58 40.85 20.51
CA ALA A 103 -29.36 41.06 21.29
C ALA A 103 -28.09 40.61 20.53
N HIS A 104 -28.24 39.69 19.58
CA HIS A 104 -27.13 39.10 18.83
C HIS A 104 -27.42 39.10 17.32
N PRO A 105 -27.15 40.20 16.60
CA PRO A 105 -27.51 40.34 15.19
C PRO A 105 -26.94 39.25 14.27
N ARG A 106 -25.83 38.61 14.65
CA ARG A 106 -25.24 37.48 13.91
C ARG A 106 -26.12 36.23 13.88
N ALA A 107 -27.10 36.11 14.78
CA ALA A 107 -27.98 34.94 14.87
C ALA A 107 -28.86 34.78 13.61
N GLU A 108 -29.36 35.88 13.03
CA GLU A 108 -30.13 35.80 11.77
C GLU A 108 -29.24 35.32 10.62
N ARG A 109 -28.03 35.87 10.52
CA ARG A 109 -27.09 35.44 9.50
C ARG A 109 -26.70 33.96 9.66
N ALA A 110 -26.53 33.49 10.90
CA ALA A 110 -26.31 32.08 11.18
C ALA A 110 -27.50 31.21 10.74
N ARG A 111 -28.76 31.64 10.98
CA ARG A 111 -29.96 30.94 10.48
C ARG A 111 -30.01 30.86 8.94
N GLU A 112 -29.62 31.91 8.25
CA GLU A 112 -29.47 31.90 6.79
C GLU A 112 -28.40 30.91 6.34
N ILE A 113 -27.22 30.93 6.95
CA ILE A 113 -26.11 30.01 6.65
C ILE A 113 -26.56 28.56 6.85
N VAL A 114 -27.27 28.24 7.93
CA VAL A 114 -27.81 26.89 8.16
C VAL A 114 -28.73 26.47 7.00
N ARG A 115 -29.64 27.35 6.56
CA ARG A 115 -30.54 27.04 5.44
C ARG A 115 -29.81 26.89 4.10
N LEU A 116 -28.74 27.66 3.89
CA LEU A 116 -27.98 27.67 2.63
C LEU A 116 -27.01 26.50 2.50
N LEU A 117 -26.34 26.11 3.59
CA LEU A 117 -25.29 25.10 3.59
C LEU A 117 -25.76 23.75 4.13
N PHE A 118 -26.75 23.73 5.03
CA PHE A 118 -27.22 22.53 5.70
C PHE A 118 -28.75 22.38 5.66
N PRO A 119 -29.39 22.51 4.47
CA PRO A 119 -30.85 22.42 4.35
C PRO A 119 -31.41 21.08 4.86
N GLU A 120 -30.64 20.01 4.69
CA GLU A 120 -30.94 18.65 5.19
C GLU A 120 -30.03 18.27 6.37
N GLY A 121 -29.41 19.24 7.03
CA GLY A 121 -28.43 18.98 8.07
C GLY A 121 -27.14 18.37 7.52
N LEU A 122 -26.71 17.25 8.12
CA LEU A 122 -25.48 16.53 7.78
C LEU A 122 -25.76 15.18 7.13
N GLU A 123 -26.94 14.99 6.53
CA GLU A 123 -27.30 13.69 5.91
C GLU A 123 -26.35 13.29 4.77
N PHE A 124 -25.71 14.25 4.10
CA PHE A 124 -24.71 13.97 3.07
C PHE A 124 -23.49 13.18 3.58
N LEU A 125 -23.19 13.24 4.89
CA LEU A 125 -22.12 12.45 5.54
C LEU A 125 -22.42 10.94 5.55
N LYS A 126 -23.66 10.52 5.27
CA LYS A 126 -24.06 9.11 5.24
C LYS A 126 -24.01 8.51 3.84
N LEU A 127 -23.63 9.29 2.83
CA LEU A 127 -23.55 8.84 1.45
C LEU A 127 -22.40 7.85 1.25
N ALA A 128 -22.35 7.23 0.07
CA ALA A 128 -21.13 6.52 -0.34
C ALA A 128 -19.96 7.52 -0.43
N MET A 129 -18.75 7.08 -0.08
CA MET A 129 -17.58 7.95 0.11
C MET A 129 -17.28 8.91 -1.06
N ASP A 130 -17.47 8.46 -2.30
CA ASP A 130 -17.28 9.26 -3.51
C ASP A 130 -18.37 10.33 -3.69
N LEU A 131 -19.62 10.00 -3.34
CA LEU A 131 -20.74 10.94 -3.33
C LEU A 131 -20.65 11.93 -2.17
N GLU A 132 -20.25 11.48 -1.00
CA GLU A 132 -19.98 12.33 0.17
C GLU A 132 -18.90 13.38 -0.15
N TRP A 133 -17.80 12.94 -0.76
CA TRP A 133 -16.75 13.85 -1.21
C TRP A 133 -17.27 14.86 -2.24
N ALA A 134 -18.09 14.43 -3.20
CA ALA A 134 -18.65 15.32 -4.22
C ALA A 134 -19.57 16.40 -3.60
N GLU A 135 -20.42 16.03 -2.64
CA GLU A 135 -21.28 16.98 -1.91
C GLU A 135 -20.46 17.94 -1.04
N SER A 136 -19.47 17.43 -0.30
CA SER A 136 -18.52 18.25 0.46
C SER A 136 -17.79 19.26 -0.46
N ASN A 137 -17.40 18.82 -1.66
CA ASN A 137 -16.77 19.68 -2.65
C ASN A 137 -17.72 20.77 -3.17
N ALA A 138 -18.98 20.44 -3.44
CA ALA A 138 -19.98 21.41 -3.87
C ALA A 138 -20.28 22.48 -2.80
N LEU A 139 -20.37 22.08 -1.53
CA LEU A 139 -20.53 23.02 -0.41
C LEU A 139 -19.32 23.95 -0.27
N LEU A 140 -18.10 23.41 -0.33
CA LEU A 140 -16.87 24.20 -0.32
C LEU A 140 -16.77 25.14 -1.53
N GLY A 141 -17.25 24.71 -2.70
CA GLY A 141 -17.39 25.55 -3.89
C GLY A 141 -18.31 26.73 -3.65
N ARG A 142 -19.51 26.50 -3.11
CA ARG A 142 -20.47 27.56 -2.76
C ARG A 142 -19.89 28.58 -1.78
N ILE A 143 -19.16 28.11 -0.76
CA ILE A 143 -18.48 28.99 0.21
C ILE A 143 -17.36 29.82 -0.46
N ALA A 144 -16.69 29.26 -1.48
CA ALA A 144 -15.62 29.95 -2.19
C ALA A 144 -16.13 30.95 -3.24
N GLU A 145 -17.26 30.65 -3.88
CA GLU A 145 -17.90 31.51 -4.89
C GLU A 145 -18.55 32.76 -4.26
N ASP A 146 -19.11 32.63 -3.06
CA ASP A 146 -19.69 33.74 -2.29
C ASP A 146 -18.73 34.19 -1.17
N ASP A 147 -17.91 35.21 -1.46
CA ASP A 147 -16.93 35.78 -0.53
C ASP A 147 -17.59 36.32 0.76
N ALA A 148 -18.82 36.85 0.68
CA ALA A 148 -19.54 37.33 1.85
C ALA A 148 -19.95 36.16 2.74
N LEU A 149 -20.49 35.08 2.16
CA LEU A 149 -20.82 33.86 2.87
C LEU A 149 -19.60 33.27 3.59
N GLY A 150 -18.45 33.18 2.93
CA GLY A 150 -17.22 32.68 3.53
C GLY A 150 -16.75 33.53 4.72
N LYS A 151 -16.77 34.86 4.58
CA LYS A 151 -16.39 35.80 5.65
C LYS A 151 -17.33 35.72 6.85
N ASP A 152 -18.64 35.68 6.59
CA ASP A 152 -19.65 35.58 7.65
C ASP A 152 -19.53 34.25 8.42
N LEU A 153 -19.31 33.15 7.68
CA LEU A 153 -19.09 31.83 8.26
C LEU A 153 -17.88 31.84 9.20
N VAL A 154 -16.74 32.38 8.76
CA VAL A 154 -15.52 32.50 9.59
C VAL A 154 -15.76 33.42 10.80
N ALA A 155 -16.49 34.53 10.62
CA ALA A 155 -16.79 35.46 11.71
C ALA A 155 -17.70 34.84 12.79
N ILE A 156 -18.54 33.87 12.41
CA ILE A 156 -19.44 33.14 13.33
C ILE A 156 -18.71 31.98 14.00
N THR A 157 -17.98 31.16 13.24
CA THR A 157 -17.46 29.89 13.74
C THR A 157 -16.06 30.00 14.33
N GLY A 158 -15.23 30.90 13.78
CA GLY A 158 -13.79 30.93 13.98
C GLY A 158 -13.05 30.38 12.75
N PRO A 159 -11.90 30.95 12.36
CA PRO A 159 -11.18 30.56 11.15
C PRO A 159 -10.73 29.10 11.14
N GLU A 160 -10.46 28.51 12.32
CA GLU A 160 -9.98 27.14 12.48
C GLU A 160 -10.97 26.09 12.01
N PHE A 161 -12.28 26.34 12.11
CA PHE A 161 -13.30 25.35 11.74
C PHE A 161 -13.41 25.18 10.22
N LEU A 162 -13.47 26.29 9.48
CA LEU A 162 -13.50 26.23 8.02
C LEU A 162 -12.15 25.77 7.45
N ALA A 163 -11.04 26.14 8.09
CA ALA A 163 -9.72 25.65 7.70
C ALA A 163 -9.61 24.13 7.86
N GLU A 164 -10.11 23.57 8.97
CA GLU A 164 -10.10 22.12 9.20
C GLU A 164 -11.00 21.37 8.21
N VAL A 165 -12.18 21.90 7.88
CA VAL A 165 -13.04 21.29 6.83
C VAL A 165 -12.31 21.23 5.48
N ARG A 166 -11.64 22.31 5.07
CA ARG A 166 -10.85 22.32 3.82
C ARG A 166 -9.71 21.31 3.85
N ALA A 167 -8.96 21.26 4.94
CA ALA A 167 -7.84 20.34 5.11
C ALA A 167 -8.27 18.87 5.19
N ALA A 168 -9.41 18.59 5.82
CA ALA A 168 -9.99 17.26 5.90
C ALA A 168 -10.54 16.80 4.54
N HIS A 169 -11.24 17.68 3.82
CA HIS A 169 -11.76 17.42 2.46
C HIS A 169 -10.66 17.09 1.46
N GLU A 170 -9.57 17.86 1.47
CA GLU A 170 -8.41 17.60 0.61
C GLU A 170 -7.80 16.23 0.89
N ALA A 171 -7.52 15.94 2.17
CA ALA A 171 -6.98 14.66 2.60
C ALA A 171 -7.93 13.49 2.26
N TYR A 172 -9.24 13.69 2.36
CA TYR A 172 -10.23 12.69 2.01
C TYR A 172 -10.20 12.36 0.51
N GLY A 173 -10.16 13.40 -0.34
CA GLY A 173 -10.03 13.24 -1.79
C GLY A 173 -8.74 12.53 -2.20
N GLU A 174 -7.64 12.76 -1.49
CA GLU A 174 -6.37 12.07 -1.75
C GLU A 174 -6.48 10.57 -1.42
N VAL A 175 -7.08 10.23 -0.27
CA VAL A 175 -7.28 8.85 0.19
C VAL A 175 -8.24 8.08 -0.73
N LEU A 176 -9.24 8.76 -1.29
CA LEU A 176 -10.18 8.19 -2.27
C LEU A 176 -9.59 8.08 -3.68
N GLY A 177 -8.49 8.78 -3.97
CA GLY A 177 -7.87 8.84 -5.30
C GLY A 177 -8.60 9.77 -6.27
N ILE A 178 -9.35 10.76 -5.76
CA ILE A 178 -10.15 11.72 -6.54
C ILE A 178 -9.34 12.98 -6.87
N THR A 179 -8.61 13.55 -5.90
CA THR A 179 -7.85 14.82 -6.07
C THR A 179 -6.41 14.62 -6.52
N LYS A 180 -5.86 13.43 -6.30
CA LYS A 180 -4.64 12.94 -6.95
C LYS A 180 -4.98 11.63 -7.63
N ALA A 181 -4.71 11.54 -8.93
CA ALA A 181 -4.62 10.24 -9.58
C ALA A 181 -3.62 9.42 -8.77
N HIS A 182 -4.08 8.30 -8.19
CA HIS A 182 -3.14 7.30 -7.74
C HIS A 182 -2.32 6.97 -8.98
N GLU A 183 -1.01 7.22 -8.98
CA GLU A 183 -0.14 6.60 -9.98
C GLU A 183 -0.53 5.12 -9.96
N ALA A 184 -0.97 4.60 -11.12
CA ALA A 184 -1.29 3.20 -11.30
C ALA A 184 -0.21 2.40 -10.60
N PRO A 185 -0.53 1.43 -9.72
CA PRO A 185 0.38 1.02 -8.66
C PRO A 185 1.73 0.59 -9.25
N ALA A 186 2.71 1.50 -9.19
CA ALA A 186 4.13 1.21 -9.39
C ALA A 186 4.57 0.09 -8.41
N ASP A 187 3.75 -0.14 -7.38
CA ASP A 187 3.92 -1.01 -6.24
C ASP A 187 3.86 -2.54 -6.54
N VAL A 188 3.27 -2.98 -7.67
CA VAL A 188 3.41 -4.38 -8.15
C VAL A 188 4.58 -4.51 -9.13
N ALA A 189 4.85 -3.49 -9.93
CA ALA A 189 5.97 -3.49 -10.87
C ALA A 189 7.33 -3.51 -10.16
N ALA A 190 7.47 -2.80 -9.04
CA ALA A 190 8.73 -2.66 -8.30
C ALA A 190 9.32 -3.97 -7.77
N LEU A 191 8.49 -4.99 -7.52
CA LEU A 191 8.95 -6.30 -7.04
C LEU A 191 8.98 -7.39 -8.12
N ARG A 192 8.37 -7.14 -9.29
CA ARG A 192 8.36 -8.12 -10.40
C ARG A 192 9.77 -8.39 -10.91
N GLU A 193 10.57 -7.34 -11.10
CA GLU A 193 11.96 -7.49 -11.58
C GLU A 193 12.84 -8.23 -10.58
N PRO A 194 12.94 -7.81 -9.29
CA PRO A 194 13.74 -8.54 -8.30
C PRO A 194 13.28 -9.99 -8.08
N LEU A 195 11.97 -10.25 -8.13
CA LEU A 195 11.44 -11.61 -8.01
C LEU A 195 11.84 -12.47 -9.21
N ARG A 196 11.76 -11.93 -10.43
CA ARG A 196 12.17 -12.64 -11.64
C ARG A 196 13.66 -12.97 -11.62
N GLU A 197 14.50 -12.03 -11.22
CA GLU A 197 15.95 -12.24 -11.08
C GLU A 197 16.27 -13.32 -10.04
N LEU A 198 15.60 -13.31 -8.88
CA LEU A 198 15.77 -14.33 -7.85
C LEU A 198 15.35 -15.73 -8.36
N VAL A 199 14.18 -15.84 -8.99
CA VAL A 199 13.68 -17.10 -9.55
C VAL A 199 14.60 -17.62 -10.66
N SER A 200 15.16 -16.74 -11.50
CA SER A 200 16.14 -17.12 -12.52
C SER A 200 17.43 -17.66 -11.89
N ALA A 201 17.96 -16.99 -10.86
CA ALA A 201 19.17 -17.43 -10.17
C ALA A 201 18.97 -18.79 -9.46
N ILE A 202 17.77 -19.04 -8.92
CA ILE A 202 17.39 -20.36 -8.38
C ILE A 202 17.44 -21.40 -9.50
N GLY A 203 16.83 -21.14 -10.66
CA GLY A 203 16.88 -22.03 -11.81
C GLY A 203 18.31 -22.38 -12.25
N ASP A 204 19.18 -21.39 -12.37
CA ASP A 204 20.59 -21.60 -12.73
C ASP A 204 21.33 -22.46 -11.70
N TYR A 205 21.02 -22.28 -10.41
CA TYR A 205 21.58 -23.11 -9.34
C TYR A 205 21.13 -24.56 -9.46
N LEU A 206 19.83 -24.82 -9.65
CA LEU A 206 19.29 -26.17 -9.82
C LEU A 206 19.96 -26.88 -11.01
N LEU A 207 20.15 -26.19 -12.14
CA LEU A 207 20.83 -26.74 -13.31
C LEU A 207 22.29 -27.10 -13.03
N GLN A 208 23.02 -26.28 -12.25
CA GLN A 208 24.41 -26.61 -11.86
C GLN A 208 24.46 -27.82 -10.92
N VAL A 209 23.46 -28.03 -10.06
CA VAL A 209 23.39 -29.22 -9.22
C VAL A 209 23.13 -30.47 -10.06
N VAL A 210 22.16 -30.40 -10.98
CA VAL A 210 21.84 -31.48 -11.92
C VAL A 210 23.04 -31.82 -12.81
N ALA A 211 23.76 -30.81 -13.32
CA ALA A 211 24.93 -31.01 -14.16
C ALA A 211 26.12 -31.69 -13.43
N GLY A 212 26.15 -31.61 -12.09
CA GLY A 212 27.14 -32.30 -11.26
C GLY A 212 26.84 -33.78 -11.00
N VAL A 213 25.70 -34.30 -11.46
CA VAL A 213 25.31 -35.70 -11.26
C VAL A 213 26.02 -36.61 -12.25
N ASP A 214 26.78 -37.56 -11.74
CA ASP A 214 27.34 -38.68 -12.47
C ASP A 214 26.64 -39.98 -12.02
N ARG A 215 25.90 -40.61 -12.93
CA ARG A 215 25.07 -41.80 -12.65
C ARG A 215 25.90 -43.05 -12.34
N GLU A 216 27.18 -43.04 -12.69
CA GLU A 216 28.13 -44.11 -12.38
C GLU A 216 28.79 -43.89 -11.01
N ARG A 217 28.58 -42.72 -10.40
CA ARG A 217 29.12 -42.31 -9.10
C ARG A 217 27.99 -42.03 -8.10
N PRO A 218 27.54 -43.05 -7.34
CA PRO A 218 26.39 -42.96 -6.42
C PRO A 218 26.45 -41.81 -5.41
N GLU A 219 27.65 -41.42 -4.98
CA GLU A 219 27.88 -40.31 -4.07
C GLU A 219 27.45 -38.95 -4.66
N THR A 220 27.61 -38.75 -5.97
CA THR A 220 27.20 -37.51 -6.64
C THR A 220 25.68 -37.42 -6.73
N VAL A 221 25.00 -38.55 -6.93
CA VAL A 221 23.53 -38.65 -6.91
C VAL A 221 22.98 -38.34 -5.53
N GLN A 222 23.61 -38.86 -4.47
CA GLN A 222 23.21 -38.59 -3.09
C GLN A 222 23.43 -37.13 -2.71
N SER A 223 24.59 -36.56 -3.09
CA SER A 223 24.91 -35.15 -2.87
C SER A 223 23.91 -34.22 -3.56
N ALA A 224 23.57 -34.50 -4.83
CA ALA A 224 22.56 -33.73 -5.56
C ALA A 224 21.16 -33.84 -4.93
N ARG A 225 20.73 -35.04 -4.51
CA ARG A 225 19.44 -35.21 -3.81
C ARG A 225 19.39 -34.43 -2.51
N ALA A 226 20.47 -34.41 -1.74
CA ALA A 226 20.55 -33.62 -0.50
C ALA A 226 20.44 -32.11 -0.79
N ALA A 227 21.13 -31.64 -1.84
CA ALA A 227 21.11 -30.24 -2.25
C ALA A 227 19.77 -29.77 -2.82
N LEU A 228 18.99 -30.67 -3.43
CA LEU A 228 17.70 -30.42 -4.07
C LEU A 228 16.49 -30.85 -3.22
N ALA A 229 16.72 -31.32 -2.00
CA ALA A 229 15.65 -31.73 -1.08
C ALA A 229 14.70 -30.59 -0.66
N PRO A 230 15.16 -29.33 -0.47
CA PRO A 230 14.27 -28.20 -0.22
C PRO A 230 13.33 -27.88 -1.39
#